data_AF-A0A3D0I7Y9-F1
#
_entry.id   AF-A0A3D0I7Y9-F1
#
_cell.length_a   1.000
_cell.length_b   1.000
_cell.length_c   1.000
_cell.angle_alpha   90.00
_cell.angle_beta   90.00
_cell.angle_gamma   90.00
#
_symmetry.space_group_name_H-M   'P 1'
#
loop_
_entity.id
_entity.type
_entity.pdbx_description
1 polymer ?
#
loop_
_entity_poly.entity_id
_entity_poly.type
_entity_poly.pdbx_seq_one_letter_code
_entity_poly.pdbx_strand_id
1 'polypeptide(L)'
;MPISEDLTNAPALGRTFPACGAKRGGTRCARAMAEGLGEGRGRVASCARALGESGRGPSPSNPRLHSRHGRQLVCAALAVFVLAAPDARATWSIVATDPETLEVGIAGASCIGGVEVIGGLVPGHGVIAAQGITNAAARQRGEELLAAGESPQRVIEEITSDAFDPSAWWSLGSGAPVRQYGVVALGFESAAASYTGRRTLSWAGSEQASAVSVQGNLLAGPEVVAAMLARFEQSRADCRSTLHDRLVEALEAGAKAGGDRRCEPALAALSAFLEVAGPDDPVGAPSLQIVVTPPFEPDTGILTLWRQLFWPERESEYENPVKKLRTMYDEWRQQHVPVGRCSDEGKPEGVP
;
A
#
# COMPACT_ATOMS: atom_id res chain seq x y z
N MET A 1 7.95 -24.56 45.27
CA MET A 1 9.40 -24.76 45.52
C MET A 1 9.85 -26.00 44.75
N PRO A 2 11.06 -26.05 44.16
CA PRO A 2 11.70 -25.12 43.22
C PRO A 2 12.08 -25.82 41.89
N ILE A 3 12.15 -25.13 40.74
CA ILE A 3 13.35 -24.63 40.01
C ILE A 3 14.46 -25.67 39.70
N SER A 4 14.71 -25.94 38.41
CA SER A 4 16.04 -25.99 37.74
C SER A 4 15.82 -26.41 36.27
N GLU A 5 16.02 -25.52 35.29
CA GLU A 5 17.28 -25.37 34.52
C GLU A 5 17.81 -26.69 33.96
N ASP A 6 17.78 -26.85 32.63
CA ASP A 6 18.85 -27.56 31.92
C ASP A 6 18.99 -27.04 30.48
N LEU A 7 19.95 -26.12 30.33
CA LEU A 7 20.59 -25.76 29.07
C LEU A 7 21.75 -26.73 28.86
N THR A 8 21.65 -27.69 27.95
CA THR A 8 22.81 -28.23 27.21
C THR A 8 22.36 -29.17 26.10
N ASN A 9 22.59 -28.78 24.84
CA ASN A 9 23.24 -29.59 23.79
C ASN A 9 22.92 -29.04 22.39
N ALA A 10 23.83 -28.21 21.89
CA ALA A 10 24.01 -27.99 20.47
C ALA A 10 25.14 -28.91 19.97
N PRO A 11 24.97 -29.67 18.87
CA PRO A 11 26.09 -30.25 18.17
C PRO A 11 26.63 -29.27 17.12
N ALA A 12 27.91 -28.94 17.27
CA ALA A 12 28.74 -28.27 16.30
C ALA A 12 28.88 -29.12 15.02
N LEU A 13 28.64 -28.51 13.86
CA LEU A 13 29.12 -29.01 12.57
C LEU A 13 29.86 -27.87 11.85
N GLY A 14 31.18 -27.88 12.02
CA GLY A 14 32.08 -27.04 11.26
C GLY A 14 32.16 -27.49 9.80
N ARG A 15 32.21 -26.52 8.88
CA ARG A 15 32.80 -26.70 7.56
C ARG A 15 33.63 -25.47 7.19
N THR A 16 34.92 -25.71 7.26
CA THR A 16 36.08 -25.10 6.61
C THR A 16 35.82 -24.22 5.37
N PHE A 17 36.35 -23.00 5.40
CA PHE A 17 36.63 -22.16 4.23
C PHE A 17 37.91 -22.63 3.52
N PRO A 18 37.97 -22.61 2.18
CA PRO A 18 39.25 -22.56 1.48
C PRO A 18 39.67 -21.11 1.24
N ALA A 19 40.82 -20.75 1.80
CA ALA A 19 41.60 -19.60 1.40
C ALA A 19 42.46 -19.95 0.17
N CYS A 20 42.37 -19.14 -0.88
CA CYS A 20 43.34 -19.03 -1.98
C CYS A 20 42.98 -17.73 -2.71
N GLY A 21 43.85 -16.78 -3.03
CA GLY A 21 45.30 -16.63 -2.91
C GLY A 21 45.60 -15.32 -3.64
N ALA A 22 46.21 -14.37 -2.95
CA ALA A 22 46.55 -13.07 -3.53
C ALA A 22 47.59 -13.23 -4.65
N LYS A 23 47.31 -12.66 -5.82
CA LYS A 23 48.36 -12.27 -6.78
C LYS A 23 48.33 -10.77 -7.01
N ARG A 24 49.54 -10.22 -6.88
CA ARG A 24 49.96 -8.83 -6.87
C ARG A 24 49.98 -8.24 -8.29
N GLY A 25 49.86 -6.91 -8.35
CA GLY A 25 50.30 -6.06 -9.47
C GLY A 25 49.14 -5.30 -10.12
N GLY A 26 49.08 -3.98 -10.15
CA GLY A 26 50.02 -2.96 -9.69
C GLY A 26 49.33 -1.60 -9.59
N THR A 27 49.66 -0.90 -8.51
CA THR A 27 50.01 0.52 -8.41
C THR A 27 49.37 1.58 -9.31
N ARG A 28 48.76 2.55 -8.59
CA ARG A 28 48.87 4.03 -8.73
C ARG A 28 48.07 4.63 -9.91
N CYS A 29 47.28 5.69 -9.75
CA CYS A 29 47.39 6.86 -8.89
C CYS A 29 45.98 7.40 -8.54
N ALA A 30 45.72 7.64 -7.27
CA ALA A 30 44.67 8.55 -6.79
C ALA A 30 45.28 9.42 -5.68
N ARG A 31 45.73 10.62 -6.05
CA ARG A 31 45.77 11.85 -5.21
C ARG A 31 46.58 12.93 -5.93
N ALA A 32 45.95 14.08 -6.18
CA ALA A 32 46.43 15.38 -5.73
C ALA A 32 45.41 16.45 -6.14
N MET A 33 44.59 16.86 -5.17
CA MET A 33 44.02 18.20 -5.09
C MET A 33 45.08 19.07 -4.39
N ALA A 34 45.42 20.22 -4.96
CA ALA A 34 45.52 21.54 -4.30
C ALA A 34 46.38 22.53 -5.10
N GLU A 35 45.93 23.79 -5.09
CA GLU A 35 46.62 25.05 -5.47
C GLU A 35 46.76 25.32 -6.99
N GLY A 36 46.36 26.46 -7.56
CA GLY A 36 45.74 27.68 -7.03
C GLY A 36 45.49 28.67 -8.19
N LEU A 37 44.57 29.61 -7.97
CA LEU A 37 44.49 30.98 -8.49
C LEU A 37 44.64 31.23 -10.02
N GLY A 38 43.67 31.94 -10.59
CA GLY A 38 43.95 32.83 -11.74
C GLY A 38 42.79 33.02 -12.70
N GLU A 39 42.31 34.25 -12.78
CA GLU A 39 41.30 34.79 -13.70
C GLU A 39 41.59 34.52 -15.19
N GLY A 40 40.55 34.51 -16.02
CA GLY A 40 40.75 34.64 -17.46
C GLY A 40 39.54 34.32 -18.32
N ARG A 41 38.72 35.34 -18.62
CA ARG A 41 37.79 35.35 -19.75
C ARG A 41 38.55 35.08 -21.06
N GLY A 42 38.00 34.26 -21.95
CA GLY A 42 38.49 34.19 -23.33
C GLY A 42 37.82 33.12 -24.17
N ARG A 43 36.89 33.54 -25.03
CA ARG A 43 36.40 32.78 -26.18
C ARG A 43 37.60 32.44 -27.10
N VAL A 44 37.51 31.39 -27.91
CA VAL A 44 37.41 31.44 -29.39
C VAL A 44 37.60 30.02 -29.96
N ALA A 45 36.82 29.79 -31.02
CA ALA A 45 36.66 28.60 -31.82
C ALA A 45 37.93 28.10 -32.55
N SER A 46 37.83 26.83 -32.94
CA SER A 46 38.17 26.23 -34.25
C SER A 46 39.41 26.74 -34.98
N CYS A 47 40.34 25.81 -35.26
CA CYS A 47 41.00 25.81 -36.56
C CYS A 47 41.37 24.38 -36.97
N ALA A 48 40.72 23.89 -38.02
CA ALA A 48 41.11 22.74 -38.81
C ALA A 48 42.05 23.19 -39.93
N ARG A 49 43.19 22.50 -40.09
CA ARG A 49 43.86 22.11 -41.35
C ARG A 49 45.36 22.01 -41.16
N ALA A 50 45.91 20.84 -41.44
CA ALA A 50 47.10 20.68 -42.27
C ALA A 50 47.11 19.25 -42.82
N LEU A 51 46.93 19.08 -44.14
CA LEU A 51 47.94 18.61 -45.12
C LEU A 51 48.17 17.08 -45.03
N GLY A 52 48.11 16.28 -46.08
CA GLY A 52 48.07 16.55 -47.52
C GLY A 52 47.94 15.22 -48.28
N GLU A 53 47.63 15.36 -49.56
CA GLU A 53 47.30 14.32 -50.54
C GLU A 53 48.50 13.44 -50.94
N SER A 54 48.25 12.18 -51.31
CA SER A 54 48.58 11.59 -52.63
C SER A 54 48.67 10.06 -52.60
N GLY A 55 48.16 9.40 -53.65
CA GLY A 55 48.48 8.00 -53.98
C GLY A 55 47.28 7.16 -54.40
N ARG A 56 47.13 6.92 -55.71
CA ARG A 56 46.03 6.16 -56.34
C ARG A 56 46.53 4.78 -56.81
N GLY A 57 45.98 3.69 -56.24
CA GLY A 57 45.81 2.32 -56.78
C GLY A 57 47.04 1.38 -56.94
N PRO A 58 46.88 0.07 -57.24
CA PRO A 58 45.70 -0.81 -57.16
C PRO A 58 45.91 -2.09 -56.30
N SER A 59 44.82 -2.82 -56.03
CA SER A 59 44.76 -4.14 -55.34
C SER A 59 45.45 -5.26 -56.15
N PRO A 60 45.90 -6.37 -55.52
CA PRO A 60 45.05 -7.58 -55.52
C PRO A 60 45.13 -8.50 -54.28
N SER A 61 43.98 -9.15 -54.00
CA SER A 61 43.78 -10.53 -53.51
C SER A 61 44.61 -11.08 -52.32
N ASN A 62 43.97 -11.34 -51.18
CA ASN A 62 43.41 -12.66 -50.84
C ASN A 62 42.68 -12.62 -49.46
N PRO A 63 41.67 -13.47 -49.24
CA PRO A 63 40.76 -13.38 -48.10
C PRO A 63 41.28 -14.20 -46.92
N ARG A 64 41.11 -13.69 -45.69
CA ARG A 64 41.17 -14.52 -44.50
C ARG A 64 39.98 -14.24 -43.60
N LEU A 65 39.13 -15.26 -43.54
CA LEU A 65 38.20 -15.66 -42.48
C LEU A 65 38.16 -14.71 -41.27
N HIS A 66 37.09 -13.95 -41.14
CA HIS A 66 36.55 -13.58 -39.84
C HIS A 66 35.08 -14.00 -39.76
N SER A 67 34.89 -15.13 -39.09
CA SER A 67 33.75 -15.53 -38.25
C SER A 67 32.51 -14.64 -38.36
N ARG A 68 31.48 -15.12 -39.07
CA ARG A 68 30.11 -14.58 -39.03
C ARG A 68 29.29 -15.19 -37.88
N HIS A 69 29.89 -15.42 -36.71
CA HIS A 69 29.19 -16.00 -35.55
C HIS A 69 29.35 -15.14 -34.29
N GLY A 70 29.06 -13.84 -34.42
CA GLY A 70 29.17 -12.89 -33.30
C GLY A 70 28.05 -11.86 -33.23
N ARG A 71 26.84 -12.20 -33.73
CA ARG A 71 25.75 -11.21 -33.83
C ARG A 71 24.33 -11.77 -33.66
N GLN A 72 24.18 -12.91 -32.97
CA GLN A 72 22.86 -13.47 -32.64
C GLN A 72 22.67 -13.86 -31.16
N LEU A 73 23.54 -13.39 -30.25
CA LEU A 73 23.42 -13.66 -28.81
C LEU A 73 23.28 -12.40 -27.95
N VAL A 74 22.74 -11.31 -28.48
CA VAL A 74 22.50 -10.07 -27.70
C VAL A 74 21.00 -9.78 -27.48
N CYS A 75 20.08 -10.54 -28.09
CA CYS A 75 18.64 -10.27 -27.95
C CYS A 75 17.87 -11.24 -27.04
N ALA A 76 18.52 -12.18 -26.35
CA ALA A 76 17.85 -13.16 -25.50
C ALA A 76 17.94 -12.87 -23.99
N ALA A 77 18.43 -11.69 -23.58
CA ALA A 77 18.56 -11.30 -22.16
C ALA A 77 17.51 -10.25 -21.70
N LEU A 78 16.51 -9.93 -22.53
CA LEU A 78 15.51 -8.89 -22.24
C LEU A 78 14.09 -9.43 -22.04
N ALA A 79 13.90 -10.74 -21.89
CA ALA A 79 12.58 -11.36 -21.96
C ALA A 79 12.13 -12.14 -20.70
N VAL A 80 12.81 -12.05 -19.55
CA VAL A 80 12.31 -12.62 -18.29
C VAL A 80 12.57 -11.68 -17.13
N PHE A 81 11.78 -10.60 -17.05
CA PHE A 81 11.61 -9.81 -15.84
C PHE A 81 10.16 -9.35 -15.73
N VAL A 82 9.23 -10.30 -15.77
CA VAL A 82 7.89 -10.09 -15.24
C VAL A 82 7.98 -10.38 -13.75
N LEU A 83 8.43 -9.37 -13.01
CA LEU A 83 8.23 -9.34 -11.56
C LEU A 83 6.77 -8.93 -11.34
N ALA A 84 6.04 -9.74 -10.56
CA ALA A 84 4.70 -9.42 -10.11
C ALA A 84 4.69 -7.98 -9.60
N ALA A 85 3.92 -7.13 -10.27
CA ALA A 85 3.79 -5.76 -9.87
C ALA A 85 2.99 -5.70 -8.58
N PRO A 86 3.47 -5.02 -7.54
CA PRO A 86 2.64 -4.75 -6.40
C PRO A 86 1.50 -3.80 -6.81
N ASP A 87 0.27 -4.16 -6.43
CA ASP A 87 -0.90 -3.31 -6.58
C ASP A 87 -0.68 -2.00 -5.81
N ALA A 88 -0.43 -0.91 -6.54
CA ALA A 88 -0.43 0.43 -5.98
C ALA A 88 -1.87 0.98 -6.04
N ARG A 89 -2.60 0.86 -4.93
CA ARG A 89 -3.95 1.42 -4.80
C ARG A 89 -3.86 2.75 -4.05
N ALA A 90 -4.11 3.88 -4.72
CA ALA A 90 -4.48 5.10 -3.99
C ALA A 90 -5.83 4.87 -3.37
N THR A 91 -5.89 5.11 -2.09
CA THR A 91 -6.94 4.56 -1.27
C THR A 91 -7.09 5.48 -0.09
N TRP A 92 -8.32 5.82 0.25
CA TRP A 92 -8.63 6.22 1.61
C TRP A 92 -9.45 5.10 2.24
N SER A 93 -9.14 4.80 3.50
CA SER A 93 -9.82 3.78 4.25
C SER A 93 -9.91 4.17 5.71
N ILE A 94 -10.88 3.56 6.38
CA ILE A 94 -11.14 3.68 7.80
C ILE A 94 -11.32 2.28 8.35
N VAL A 95 -10.62 1.98 9.43
CA VAL A 95 -10.81 0.79 10.25
C VAL A 95 -11.27 1.24 11.63
N ALA A 96 -12.24 0.54 12.20
CA ALA A 96 -12.77 0.90 13.50
C ALA A 96 -13.39 -0.31 14.21
N THR A 97 -13.51 -0.18 15.52
CA THR A 97 -14.20 -1.13 16.39
C THR A 97 -15.24 -0.41 17.23
N ASP A 98 -16.30 -1.10 17.61
CA ASP A 98 -17.24 -0.61 18.61
C ASP A 98 -17.12 -1.45 19.90
N PRO A 99 -16.56 -0.90 20.99
CA PRO A 99 -16.36 -1.66 22.23
C PRO A 99 -17.66 -2.04 22.94
N GLU A 100 -18.80 -1.43 22.57
CA GLU A 100 -20.09 -1.74 23.17
C GLU A 100 -20.76 -2.96 22.53
N THR A 101 -20.66 -3.09 21.20
CA THR A 101 -21.24 -4.21 20.43
C THR A 101 -20.22 -5.28 20.08
N LEU A 102 -18.93 -5.02 20.31
CA LEU A 102 -17.78 -5.84 19.90
C LEU A 102 -17.69 -6.03 18.37
N GLU A 103 -18.37 -5.16 17.61
CA GLU A 103 -18.28 -5.15 16.16
C GLU A 103 -16.93 -4.58 15.71
N VAL A 104 -16.43 -5.11 14.60
CA VAL A 104 -15.24 -4.62 13.91
C VAL A 104 -15.60 -4.32 12.48
N GLY A 105 -15.02 -3.27 11.89
CA GLY A 105 -15.40 -2.88 10.54
C GLY A 105 -14.36 -2.05 9.83
N ILE A 106 -14.47 -2.08 8.51
CA ILE A 106 -13.62 -1.37 7.57
C ILE A 106 -14.47 -0.80 6.44
N ALA A 107 -14.12 0.38 5.97
CA ALA A 107 -14.60 0.92 4.71
C ALA A 107 -13.45 1.54 3.94
N GLY A 108 -13.54 1.56 2.63
CA GLY A 108 -12.54 2.23 1.79
C GLY A 108 -12.99 2.43 0.36
N ALA A 109 -12.28 3.29 -0.35
CA ALA A 109 -12.53 3.57 -1.75
C ALA A 109 -11.23 3.92 -2.49
N SER A 110 -11.22 3.69 -3.80
CA SER A 110 -10.05 3.86 -4.65
C SER A 110 -10.45 4.22 -6.08
N CYS A 111 -9.63 5.00 -6.77
CA CYS A 111 -9.70 5.21 -8.22
C CYS A 111 -9.20 4.01 -9.04
N ILE A 112 -9.08 2.82 -8.45
CA ILE A 112 -8.89 1.56 -9.17
C ILE A 112 -9.82 0.49 -8.61
N GLY A 113 -10.07 -0.59 -9.36
CA GLY A 113 -10.89 -1.71 -8.89
C GLY A 113 -10.21 -2.55 -7.81
N GLY A 114 -11.01 -3.35 -7.10
CA GLY A 114 -10.52 -4.33 -6.12
C GLY A 114 -9.98 -3.71 -4.83
N VAL A 115 -10.56 -2.62 -4.34
CA VAL A 115 -10.07 -1.95 -3.13
C VAL A 115 -10.30 -2.77 -1.85
N GLU A 116 -11.29 -3.65 -1.84
CA GLU A 116 -11.67 -4.49 -0.70
C GLU A 116 -10.54 -5.40 -0.22
N VAL A 117 -9.59 -5.76 -1.09
CA VAL A 117 -8.46 -6.66 -0.75
C VAL A 117 -7.54 -6.12 0.36
N ILE A 118 -7.63 -4.82 0.67
CA ILE A 118 -6.86 -4.20 1.74
C ILE A 118 -7.36 -4.60 3.13
N GLY A 119 -8.62 -5.05 3.24
CA GLY A 119 -9.31 -5.28 4.50
C GLY A 119 -9.11 -6.67 5.06
N GLY A 120 -8.89 -6.73 6.37
CA GLY A 120 -8.81 -7.95 7.16
C GLY A 120 -9.58 -7.78 8.47
N LEU A 121 -10.66 -8.51 8.65
CA LEU A 121 -11.50 -8.46 9.84
C LEU A 121 -11.26 -9.71 10.70
N VAL A 122 -11.09 -9.49 12.00
CA VAL A 122 -11.05 -10.55 13.01
C VAL A 122 -12.23 -10.31 13.96
N PRO A 123 -13.39 -10.96 13.72
CA PRO A 123 -14.59 -10.87 14.55
C PRO A 123 -14.27 -10.90 16.05
N GLY A 124 -14.77 -9.91 16.80
CA GLY A 124 -14.58 -9.80 18.25
C GLY A 124 -13.17 -9.44 18.73
N HIS A 125 -12.20 -9.25 17.82
CA HIS A 125 -10.80 -8.95 18.19
C HIS A 125 -10.30 -7.64 17.58
N GLY A 126 -10.43 -7.44 16.28
CA GLY A 126 -9.90 -6.25 15.62
C GLY A 126 -10.00 -6.26 14.12
N VAL A 127 -9.38 -5.27 13.50
CA VAL A 127 -9.43 -5.03 12.06
C VAL A 127 -8.14 -4.37 11.58
N ILE A 128 -7.71 -4.75 10.37
CA ILE A 128 -6.52 -4.21 9.70
C ILE A 128 -6.86 -3.75 8.27
N ALA A 129 -6.30 -2.62 7.88
CA ALA A 129 -6.18 -2.16 6.51
C ALA A 129 -4.71 -2.23 6.09
N ALA A 130 -4.40 -2.96 5.01
CA ALA A 130 -3.08 -3.08 4.41
C ALA A 130 -3.08 -2.54 2.98
N GLN A 131 -2.57 -1.32 2.81
CA GLN A 131 -2.64 -0.55 1.56
C GLN A 131 -1.31 0.12 1.19
N GLY A 132 -1.36 1.04 0.22
CA GLY A 132 -0.18 1.60 -0.44
C GLY A 132 0.25 0.67 -1.58
N ILE A 133 1.50 0.21 -1.56
CA ILE A 133 1.87 -1.01 -2.26
C ILE A 133 1.44 -2.18 -1.38
N THR A 134 0.28 -2.78 -1.69
CA THR A 134 -0.37 -3.78 -0.82
C THR A 134 0.54 -4.99 -0.55
N ASN A 135 0.49 -5.50 0.69
CA ASN A 135 1.17 -6.73 1.10
C ASN A 135 0.15 -7.66 1.76
N ALA A 136 -0.36 -8.64 1.00
CA ALA A 136 -1.36 -9.58 1.50
C ALA A 136 -0.82 -10.45 2.65
N ALA A 137 0.47 -10.79 2.64
CA ALA A 137 1.09 -11.53 3.74
C ALA A 137 1.12 -10.69 5.03
N ALA A 138 1.40 -9.39 4.94
CA ALA A 138 1.32 -8.48 6.09
C ALA A 138 -0.09 -8.39 6.66
N ARG A 139 -1.11 -8.34 5.79
CA ARG A 139 -2.51 -8.36 6.20
C ARG A 139 -2.84 -9.62 6.97
N GLN A 140 -2.56 -10.78 6.39
CA GLN A 140 -2.79 -12.09 7.03
C GLN A 140 -2.05 -12.21 8.36
N ARG A 141 -0.78 -11.77 8.41
CA ARG A 141 -0.02 -11.77 9.66
C ARG A 141 -0.64 -10.85 10.72
N GLY A 142 -1.18 -9.71 10.31
CA GLY A 142 -1.91 -8.81 11.20
C GLY A 142 -3.17 -9.46 11.76
N GLU A 143 -3.95 -10.15 10.92
CA GLU A 143 -5.13 -10.91 11.36
C GLU A 143 -4.76 -12.00 12.38
N GLU A 144 -3.69 -12.77 12.14
CA GLU A 144 -3.20 -13.79 13.06
C GLU A 144 -2.83 -13.21 14.45
N LEU A 145 -2.16 -12.06 14.47
CA LEU A 145 -1.75 -11.38 15.70
C LEU A 145 -2.95 -10.80 16.45
N LEU A 146 -3.91 -10.19 15.73
CA LEU A 146 -5.16 -9.71 16.33
C LEU A 146 -5.96 -10.86 16.94
N ALA A 147 -6.07 -12.00 16.24
CA ALA A 147 -6.72 -13.21 16.76
C ALA A 147 -5.99 -13.78 17.99
N ALA A 148 -4.68 -13.56 18.10
CA ALA A 148 -3.90 -13.91 19.29
C ALA A 148 -4.04 -12.89 20.44
N GLY A 149 -4.80 -11.80 20.25
CA GLY A 149 -4.99 -10.76 21.26
C GLY A 149 -3.81 -9.80 21.39
N GLU A 150 -3.01 -9.62 20.34
CA GLU A 150 -1.90 -8.67 20.33
C GLU A 150 -2.36 -7.23 20.11
N SER A 151 -1.59 -6.27 20.61
CA SER A 151 -1.91 -4.84 20.46
C SER A 151 -1.73 -4.34 19.03
N PRO A 152 -2.47 -3.29 18.61
CA PRO A 152 -2.28 -2.67 17.30
C PRO A 152 -0.84 -2.22 17.04
N GLN A 153 -0.14 -1.72 18.06
CA GLN A 153 1.26 -1.30 17.94
C GLN A 153 2.18 -2.52 17.70
N ARG A 154 1.96 -3.63 18.43
CA ARG A 154 2.74 -4.86 18.23
C ARG A 154 2.52 -5.44 16.82
N VAL A 155 1.29 -5.38 16.32
CA VAL A 155 0.95 -5.75 14.94
C VAL A 155 1.75 -4.91 13.94
N ILE A 156 1.72 -3.57 14.06
CA ILE A 156 2.48 -2.67 13.19
C ILE A 156 3.98 -2.95 13.27
N GLU A 157 4.54 -3.11 14.46
CA GLU A 157 5.97 -3.40 14.66
C GLU A 157 6.40 -4.70 13.97
N GLU A 158 5.61 -5.77 14.08
CA GLU A 158 5.91 -7.03 13.41
C GLU A 158 5.89 -6.87 11.88
N ILE A 159 4.77 -6.41 11.33
CA ILE A 159 4.53 -6.44 9.88
C ILE A 159 5.37 -5.41 9.13
N THR A 160 5.93 -4.42 9.83
CA THR A 160 6.85 -3.43 9.25
C THR A 160 8.31 -3.72 9.54
N SER A 161 8.62 -4.77 10.29
CA SER A 161 10.01 -5.16 10.58
C SER A 161 10.73 -5.60 9.30
N ASP A 162 12.03 -5.31 9.21
CA ASP A 162 12.87 -5.79 8.10
C ASP A 162 12.94 -7.33 8.03
N ALA A 163 12.68 -8.02 9.15
CA ALA A 163 12.61 -9.48 9.18
C ALA A 163 11.36 -10.02 8.45
N PHE A 164 10.27 -9.25 8.47
CA PHE A 164 8.99 -9.63 7.87
C PHE A 164 8.80 -9.08 6.45
N ASP A 165 9.02 -7.78 6.25
CA ASP A 165 8.91 -7.10 4.95
C ASP A 165 10.26 -6.46 4.59
N PRO A 166 11.25 -7.28 4.18
CA PRO A 166 12.59 -6.81 3.86
C PRO A 166 12.58 -5.89 2.64
N SER A 167 13.29 -4.76 2.75
CA SER A 167 13.54 -3.89 1.61
C SER A 167 14.58 -4.52 0.67
N ALA A 168 14.20 -4.77 -0.59
CA ALA A 168 15.13 -5.23 -1.61
C ALA A 168 15.61 -4.05 -2.49
N TRP A 169 16.93 -3.83 -2.57
CA TRP A 169 17.50 -2.72 -3.34
C TRP A 169 17.09 -2.71 -4.82
N TRP A 170 16.81 -3.89 -5.38
CA TRP A 170 16.40 -4.06 -6.78
C TRP A 170 14.89 -3.87 -7.00
N SER A 171 14.08 -3.89 -5.93
CA SER A 171 12.61 -3.76 -6.02
C SER A 171 12.15 -2.45 -5.39
N LEU A 172 11.76 -1.50 -6.24
CA LEU A 172 11.21 -0.22 -5.80
C LEU A 172 9.86 -0.36 -5.10
N GLY A 173 9.20 -1.52 -5.17
CA GLY A 173 7.92 -1.81 -4.51
C GLY A 173 8.01 -2.83 -3.37
N SER A 174 9.17 -2.96 -2.72
CA SER A 174 9.37 -3.86 -1.59
C SER A 174 9.66 -3.11 -0.29
N GLY A 175 9.35 -3.77 0.83
CA GLY A 175 9.65 -3.33 2.18
C GLY A 175 8.64 -2.37 2.78
N ALA A 176 8.68 -2.25 4.11
CA ALA A 176 7.84 -1.33 4.88
C ALA A 176 7.76 0.10 4.31
N PRO A 177 8.83 0.73 3.77
CA PRO A 177 8.78 2.12 3.32
C PRO A 177 7.74 2.44 2.24
N VAL A 178 7.22 1.46 1.49
CA VAL A 178 6.18 1.67 0.47
C VAL A 178 4.78 1.23 0.92
N ARG A 179 4.65 0.77 2.17
CA ARG A 179 3.42 0.26 2.75
C ARG A 179 2.67 1.35 3.50
N GLN A 180 1.38 1.13 3.69
CA GLN A 180 0.57 1.89 4.61
C GLN A 180 -0.40 0.96 5.33
N TYR A 181 -0.47 1.09 6.66
CA TYR A 181 -1.29 0.23 7.50
C TYR A 181 -2.15 1.06 8.45
N GLY A 182 -3.36 0.58 8.74
CA GLY A 182 -4.18 1.00 9.87
C GLY A 182 -4.68 -0.23 10.61
N VAL A 183 -4.55 -0.26 11.92
CA VAL A 183 -4.93 -1.39 12.77
C VAL A 183 -5.73 -0.87 13.95
N VAL A 184 -6.84 -1.53 14.26
CA VAL A 184 -7.64 -1.26 15.46
C VAL A 184 -7.99 -2.57 16.14
N ALA A 185 -7.91 -2.63 17.47
CA ALA A 185 -8.20 -3.84 18.25
C ALA A 185 -9.09 -3.52 19.46
N LEU A 186 -9.99 -4.44 19.80
CA LEU A 186 -10.80 -4.40 21.02
C LEU A 186 -9.94 -4.75 22.26
N GLY A 187 -10.34 -4.25 23.42
CA GLY A 187 -9.71 -4.61 24.71
C GLY A 187 -8.46 -3.81 25.09
N PHE A 188 -8.10 -2.76 24.34
CA PHE A 188 -6.95 -1.89 24.61
C PHE A 188 -7.36 -0.44 24.87
N GLU A 189 -6.65 0.25 25.77
CA GLU A 189 -6.80 1.69 25.97
C GLU A 189 -6.30 2.50 24.74
N SER A 190 -5.18 2.06 24.15
CA SER A 190 -4.67 2.56 22.87
C SER A 190 -5.03 1.57 21.75
N ALA A 191 -6.31 1.55 21.40
CA ALA A 191 -6.89 0.56 20.51
C ALA A 191 -6.64 0.85 19.01
N ALA A 192 -5.90 1.89 18.63
CA ALA A 192 -5.57 2.18 17.23
C ALA A 192 -4.07 2.43 17.01
N ALA A 193 -3.55 1.92 15.89
CA ALA A 193 -2.20 2.21 15.39
C ALA A 193 -2.20 2.34 13.87
N SER A 194 -1.30 3.16 13.34
CA SER A 194 -1.13 3.32 11.90
C SER A 194 0.35 3.41 11.53
N TYR A 195 0.64 3.12 10.27
CA TYR A 195 1.97 3.27 9.70
C TYR A 195 1.83 3.84 8.29
N THR A 196 2.56 4.93 7.99
CA THR A 196 2.69 5.45 6.63
C THR A 196 4.16 5.44 6.23
N GLY A 197 4.53 4.54 5.33
CA GLY A 197 5.88 4.43 4.81
C GLY A 197 6.34 5.72 4.11
N ARG A 198 7.61 6.10 4.31
CA ARG A 198 8.17 7.35 3.76
C ARG A 198 8.17 7.44 2.22
N ARG A 199 7.97 6.32 1.52
CA ARG A 199 7.91 6.20 0.05
C ARG A 199 6.48 5.92 -0.44
N THR A 200 5.49 5.96 0.45
CA THR A 200 4.08 5.95 0.08
C THR A 200 3.76 7.21 -0.72
N LEU A 201 2.97 7.04 -1.78
CA LEU A 201 2.77 8.08 -2.78
C LEU A 201 1.93 9.25 -2.24
N SER A 202 2.45 10.47 -2.39
CA SER A 202 1.85 11.68 -1.80
C SER A 202 0.60 12.17 -2.55
N TRP A 203 -0.35 12.85 -1.89
CA TRP A 203 -0.42 13.06 -0.44
C TRP A 203 -0.73 11.74 0.28
N ALA A 204 -0.02 11.46 1.38
CA ALA A 204 -0.24 10.27 2.19
C ALA A 204 -0.12 10.60 3.67
N GLY A 205 -0.99 10.00 4.47
CA GLY A 205 -1.03 10.21 5.92
C GLY A 205 -2.17 9.45 6.56
N SER A 206 -2.34 9.70 7.85
CA SER A 206 -3.29 8.99 8.70
C SER A 206 -3.64 9.80 9.93
N GLU A 207 -4.85 9.62 10.45
CA GLU A 207 -5.37 10.21 11.69
C GLU A 207 -5.95 9.09 12.55
N GLN A 208 -5.86 9.20 13.88
CA GLN A 208 -6.36 8.16 14.80
C GLN A 208 -7.16 8.78 15.94
N ALA A 209 -8.12 8.02 16.46
CA ALA A 209 -8.72 8.23 17.77
C ALA A 209 -8.79 6.88 18.51
N SER A 210 -9.49 6.82 19.64
CA SER A 210 -9.42 5.67 20.56
C SER A 210 -9.73 4.32 19.89
N ALA A 211 -10.75 4.25 19.03
CA ALA A 211 -11.23 3.01 18.41
C ALA A 211 -11.32 3.11 16.89
N VAL A 212 -10.47 3.93 16.27
CA VAL A 212 -10.49 4.19 14.83
C VAL A 212 -9.12 4.63 14.31
N SER A 213 -8.76 4.12 13.14
CA SER A 213 -7.67 4.63 12.32
C SER A 213 -8.19 4.96 10.92
N VAL A 214 -7.91 6.17 10.48
CA VAL A 214 -8.15 6.65 9.12
C VAL A 214 -6.81 6.83 8.43
N GLN A 215 -6.70 6.38 7.19
CA GLN A 215 -5.46 6.48 6.43
C GLN A 215 -5.74 6.63 4.95
N GLY A 216 -4.81 7.26 4.25
CA GLY A 216 -4.85 7.23 2.80
C GLY A 216 -3.56 7.65 2.13
N ASN A 217 -3.46 7.32 0.84
CA ASN A 217 -2.36 7.67 -0.04
C ASN A 217 -2.87 8.13 -1.40
N LEU A 218 -2.07 8.95 -2.10
CA LEU A 218 -2.46 9.63 -3.34
C LEU A 218 -3.79 10.42 -3.17
N LEU A 219 -4.05 10.96 -1.98
CA LEU A 219 -5.25 11.74 -1.71
C LEU A 219 -5.15 13.15 -2.30
N ALA A 220 -6.30 13.79 -2.47
CA ALA A 220 -6.40 15.20 -2.84
C ALA A 220 -5.66 16.13 -1.85
N GLY A 221 -5.68 15.79 -0.56
CA GLY A 221 -5.00 16.52 0.51
C GLY A 221 -5.23 15.92 1.90
N PRO A 222 -4.62 16.49 2.95
CA PRO A 222 -4.83 16.07 4.35
C PRO A 222 -6.28 16.20 4.81
N GLU A 223 -7.05 17.07 4.19
CA GLU A 223 -8.45 17.32 4.51
C GLU A 223 -9.31 16.07 4.36
N VAL A 224 -8.90 15.11 3.50
CA VAL A 224 -9.61 13.85 3.31
C VAL A 224 -9.63 13.04 4.60
N VAL A 225 -8.46 12.73 5.18
CA VAL A 225 -8.41 11.93 6.43
C VAL A 225 -8.98 12.69 7.63
N ALA A 226 -8.79 14.01 7.68
CA ALA A 226 -9.33 14.85 8.72
C ALA A 226 -10.88 14.88 8.70
N ALA A 227 -11.48 15.03 7.52
CA ALA A 227 -12.94 15.03 7.36
C ALA A 227 -13.56 13.68 7.72
N MET A 228 -12.92 12.58 7.32
CA MET A 228 -13.35 11.23 7.68
C MET A 228 -13.36 11.01 9.19
N LEU A 229 -12.25 11.29 9.87
CA LEU A 229 -12.16 11.10 11.32
C LEU A 229 -13.16 12.00 12.06
N ALA A 230 -13.24 13.27 11.67
CA ALA A 230 -14.17 14.22 12.27
C ALA A 230 -15.62 13.75 12.12
N ARG A 231 -16.02 13.24 10.95
CA ARG A 231 -17.37 12.72 10.75
C ARG A 231 -17.62 11.46 11.59
N PHE A 232 -16.70 10.50 11.60
CA PHE A 232 -16.82 9.27 12.37
C PHE A 232 -17.02 9.51 13.87
N GLU A 233 -16.29 10.47 14.44
CA GLU A 233 -16.39 10.87 15.85
C GLU A 233 -17.68 11.64 16.13
N GLN A 234 -18.08 12.58 15.26
CA GLN A 234 -19.34 13.32 15.40
C GLN A 234 -20.56 12.40 15.44
N SER A 235 -20.59 11.40 14.57
CA SER A 235 -21.71 10.46 14.47
C SER A 235 -21.84 9.56 15.71
N ARG A 236 -20.76 9.39 16.50
CA ARG A 236 -20.81 8.65 17.77
C ARG A 236 -21.76 9.27 18.79
N ALA A 237 -22.03 10.58 18.70
CA ALA A 237 -22.90 11.31 19.62
C ALA A 237 -24.38 10.90 19.55
N ASP A 238 -24.84 10.35 18.42
CA ASP A 238 -26.16 9.71 18.35
C ASP A 238 -26.00 8.23 18.76
N CYS A 239 -26.64 7.82 19.87
CA CYS A 239 -26.58 6.43 20.33
C CYS A 239 -27.25 5.44 19.36
N ARG A 240 -28.08 5.91 18.43
CA ARG A 240 -28.65 5.08 17.36
C ARG A 240 -27.68 4.86 16.20
N SER A 241 -26.63 5.68 16.10
CA SER A 241 -25.61 5.53 15.08
C SER A 241 -24.73 4.31 15.40
N THR A 242 -24.79 3.32 14.51
CA THR A 242 -24.02 2.08 14.58
C THR A 242 -22.63 2.25 14.01
N LEU A 243 -21.76 1.24 14.21
CA LEU A 243 -20.48 1.18 13.52
C LEU A 243 -20.64 1.31 12.00
N HIS A 244 -21.62 0.61 11.42
CA HIS A 244 -21.95 0.66 10.00
C HIS A 244 -22.25 2.09 9.52
N ASP A 245 -23.16 2.80 10.20
CA ASP A 245 -23.57 4.16 9.83
C ASP A 245 -22.35 5.10 9.86
N ARG A 246 -21.53 4.99 10.91
CA ARG A 246 -20.35 5.83 11.11
C ARG A 246 -19.28 5.60 10.03
N LEU A 247 -19.06 4.35 9.63
CA LEU A 247 -18.11 3.99 8.57
C LEU A 247 -18.54 4.55 7.20
N VAL A 248 -19.83 4.39 6.84
CA VAL A 248 -20.37 4.93 5.58
C VAL A 248 -20.25 6.44 5.54
N GLU A 249 -20.69 7.12 6.60
CA GLU A 249 -20.65 8.58 6.65
C GLU A 249 -19.21 9.14 6.65
N ALA A 250 -18.27 8.44 7.28
CA ALA A 250 -16.86 8.79 7.20
C ALA A 250 -16.36 8.66 5.75
N LEU A 251 -16.70 7.56 5.06
CA LEU A 251 -16.31 7.35 3.66
C LEU A 251 -16.87 8.45 2.74
N GLU A 252 -18.13 8.86 2.95
CA GLU A 252 -18.77 9.98 2.25
C GLU A 252 -18.06 11.32 2.52
N ALA A 253 -17.65 11.58 3.76
CA ALA A 253 -16.89 12.78 4.11
C ALA A 253 -15.53 12.83 3.40
N GLY A 254 -14.84 11.68 3.30
CA GLY A 254 -13.59 11.56 2.54
C GLY A 254 -13.77 11.84 1.05
N ALA A 255 -14.84 11.30 0.45
CA ALA A 255 -15.19 11.57 -0.94
C ALA A 255 -15.48 13.07 -1.18
N LYS A 256 -16.25 13.71 -0.29
CA LYS A 256 -16.57 15.14 -0.36
C LYS A 256 -15.34 16.04 -0.21
N ALA A 257 -14.34 15.60 0.54
CA ALA A 257 -13.05 16.29 0.70
C ALA A 257 -12.08 16.07 -0.48
N GLY A 258 -12.50 15.31 -1.51
CA GLY A 258 -11.77 15.13 -2.76
C GLY A 258 -11.25 13.71 -3.00
N GLY A 259 -11.25 12.85 -1.97
CA GLY A 259 -10.87 11.44 -2.08
C GLY A 259 -9.50 11.22 -2.75
N ASP A 260 -9.48 10.31 -3.71
CA ASP A 260 -8.30 9.93 -4.49
C ASP A 260 -8.09 10.90 -5.66
N ARG A 261 -6.94 11.59 -5.67
CA ARG A 261 -6.64 12.65 -6.63
C ARG A 261 -6.52 12.18 -8.08
N ARG A 262 -6.44 10.86 -8.31
CA ARG A 262 -6.43 10.28 -9.67
C ARG A 262 -7.79 10.39 -10.32
N CYS A 263 -8.86 10.38 -9.53
CA CYS A 263 -10.23 10.47 -10.00
C CYS A 263 -10.68 11.93 -10.13
N GLU A 264 -11.60 12.17 -11.05
CA GLU A 264 -12.31 13.45 -11.16
C GLU A 264 -12.97 13.79 -9.81
N PRO A 265 -12.91 15.04 -9.32
CA PRO A 265 -13.47 15.40 -8.01
C PRO A 265 -14.95 15.03 -7.81
N ALA A 266 -15.74 15.02 -8.88
CA ALA A 266 -17.15 14.62 -8.82
C ALA A 266 -17.35 13.11 -8.57
N LEU A 267 -16.40 12.29 -9.00
CA LEU A 267 -16.44 10.83 -8.88
C LEU A 267 -15.72 10.34 -7.62
N ALA A 268 -14.60 10.96 -7.26
CA ALA A 268 -13.72 10.64 -6.12
C ALA A 268 -13.08 9.23 -6.12
N ALA A 269 -13.72 8.20 -6.69
CA ALA A 269 -13.24 6.81 -6.77
C ALA A 269 -13.86 6.03 -7.94
N LEU A 270 -13.34 4.84 -8.25
CA LEU A 270 -13.90 3.86 -9.19
C LEU A 270 -14.39 2.57 -8.51
N SER A 271 -13.97 2.33 -7.26
CA SER A 271 -14.50 1.27 -6.41
C SER A 271 -14.63 1.75 -4.97
N ALA A 272 -15.53 1.11 -4.22
CA ALA A 272 -15.76 1.36 -2.81
C ALA A 272 -16.23 0.07 -2.13
N PHE A 273 -15.95 -0.09 -0.83
CA PHE A 273 -16.43 -1.22 -0.05
C PHE A 273 -16.71 -0.84 1.40
N LEU A 274 -17.54 -1.67 2.03
CA LEU A 274 -17.89 -1.63 3.45
C LEU A 274 -18.02 -3.07 3.95
N GLU A 275 -17.31 -3.39 5.02
CA GLU A 275 -17.40 -4.67 5.71
C GLU A 275 -17.52 -4.44 7.22
N VAL A 276 -18.47 -5.13 7.84
CA VAL A 276 -18.65 -5.11 9.30
C VAL A 276 -18.98 -6.51 9.78
N ALA A 277 -18.28 -6.95 10.82
CA ALA A 277 -18.48 -8.24 11.47
C ALA A 277 -18.84 -8.05 12.94
N GLY A 278 -19.86 -8.77 13.39
CA GLY A 278 -20.16 -8.97 14.81
C GLY A 278 -19.21 -9.98 15.46
N PRO A 279 -19.20 -10.09 16.80
CA PRO A 279 -18.28 -10.98 17.52
C PRO A 279 -18.49 -12.47 17.23
N ASP A 280 -19.71 -12.87 16.85
CA ASP A 280 -20.06 -14.26 16.56
C ASP A 280 -19.98 -14.62 15.07
N ASP A 281 -19.62 -13.66 14.21
CA ASP A 281 -19.49 -13.92 12.77
C ASP A 281 -18.27 -14.84 12.49
N PRO A 282 -18.36 -15.76 11.52
CA PRO A 282 -17.19 -16.52 11.09
C PRO A 282 -16.14 -15.61 10.44
N VAL A 283 -14.85 -15.94 10.63
CA VAL A 283 -13.76 -15.28 9.91
C VAL A 283 -13.97 -15.40 8.40
N GLY A 284 -13.94 -14.26 7.69
CA GLY A 284 -14.17 -14.20 6.24
C GLY A 284 -15.64 -14.23 5.82
N ALA A 285 -16.59 -14.22 6.76
CA ALA A 285 -18.03 -14.14 6.48
C ALA A 285 -18.71 -13.08 7.37
N PRO A 286 -18.39 -11.79 7.16
CA PRO A 286 -18.99 -10.69 7.93
C PRO A 286 -20.50 -10.60 7.68
N SER A 287 -21.25 -10.19 8.69
CA SER A 287 -22.70 -9.93 8.61
C SER A 287 -23.08 -8.82 7.62
N LEU A 288 -22.18 -7.87 7.36
CA LEU A 288 -22.30 -6.94 6.22
C LEU A 288 -21.05 -6.98 5.33
N GLN A 289 -21.26 -7.19 4.04
CA GLN A 289 -20.27 -6.98 2.99
C GLN A 289 -20.93 -6.33 1.78
N ILE A 290 -20.52 -5.09 1.48
CA ILE A 290 -20.92 -4.37 0.27
C ILE A 290 -19.66 -4.03 -0.50
N VAL A 291 -19.58 -4.48 -1.76
CA VAL A 291 -18.48 -4.16 -2.68
C VAL A 291 -19.05 -3.54 -3.94
N VAL A 292 -18.58 -2.34 -4.26
CA VAL A 292 -18.90 -1.62 -5.49
C VAL A 292 -17.69 -1.71 -6.41
N THR A 293 -17.82 -2.47 -7.49
CA THR A 293 -16.79 -2.63 -8.50
C THR A 293 -16.93 -1.59 -9.62
N PRO A 294 -15.84 -1.28 -10.35
CA PRO A 294 -15.94 -0.47 -11.56
C PRO A 294 -16.86 -1.11 -12.61
N PRO A 295 -17.45 -0.32 -13.52
CA PRO A 295 -18.35 -0.81 -14.57
C PRO A 295 -17.63 -1.53 -15.72
N PHE A 296 -16.31 -1.64 -15.67
CA PHE A 296 -15.45 -2.32 -16.63
C PHE A 296 -14.65 -3.40 -15.94
N GLU A 297 -14.28 -4.46 -16.67
CA GLU A 297 -13.36 -5.47 -16.14
C GLU A 297 -12.03 -4.79 -15.79
N PRO A 298 -11.59 -4.85 -14.53
CA PRO A 298 -10.28 -4.35 -14.16
C PRO A 298 -9.24 -5.27 -14.81
N ASP A 299 -8.70 -4.87 -15.95
CA ASP A 299 -7.54 -5.58 -16.50
C ASP A 299 -6.38 -5.43 -15.51
N THR A 300 -5.94 -6.57 -14.97
CA THR A 300 -4.97 -6.69 -13.87
C THR A 300 -3.52 -6.67 -14.37
N GLY A 301 -3.32 -6.50 -15.68
CA GLY A 301 -1.98 -6.39 -16.26
C GLY A 301 -1.22 -5.20 -15.70
N ILE A 302 0.11 -5.34 -15.56
CA ILE A 302 0.98 -4.26 -15.10
C ILE A 302 0.83 -2.99 -15.95
N LEU A 303 0.69 -3.14 -17.28
CA LEU A 303 0.46 -2.02 -18.17
C LEU A 303 -0.87 -1.30 -17.88
N THR A 304 -1.89 -2.03 -17.46
CA THR A 304 -3.18 -1.47 -17.07
C THR A 304 -3.11 -0.81 -15.70
N LEU A 305 -2.37 -1.35 -14.75
CA LEU A 305 -2.08 -0.66 -13.50
C LEU A 305 -1.33 0.66 -13.75
N TRP A 306 -0.30 0.66 -14.61
CA TRP A 306 0.37 1.90 -15.04
C TRP A 306 -0.60 2.84 -15.74
N ARG A 307 -1.46 2.33 -16.62
CA ARG A 307 -2.49 3.13 -17.28
C ARG A 307 -3.46 3.73 -16.26
N GLN A 308 -3.96 2.98 -15.30
CA GLN A 308 -4.87 3.48 -14.27
C GLN A 308 -4.17 4.47 -13.31
N LEU A 309 -2.88 4.29 -13.03
CA LEU A 309 -2.10 5.18 -12.19
C LEU A 309 -1.81 6.53 -12.86
N PHE A 310 -1.47 6.53 -14.15
CA PHE A 310 -0.97 7.71 -14.85
C PHE A 310 -1.92 8.28 -15.92
N TRP A 311 -2.87 7.47 -16.39
CA TRP A 311 -3.82 7.79 -17.47
C TRP A 311 -5.18 7.08 -17.30
N PRO A 312 -5.91 7.27 -16.18
CA PRO A 312 -7.17 6.57 -15.99
C PRO A 312 -8.18 6.99 -17.07
N GLU A 313 -8.82 6.00 -17.73
CA GLU A 313 -9.99 6.23 -18.59
C GLU A 313 -11.18 6.58 -17.72
N ARG A 314 -11.78 7.74 -17.98
CA ARG A 314 -12.66 8.47 -17.05
C ARG A 314 -13.78 9.09 -17.86
N GLU A 315 -14.82 8.31 -18.15
CA GLU A 315 -16.04 8.89 -18.70
C GLU A 315 -16.85 9.49 -17.54
N SER A 316 -17.25 10.75 -17.69
CA SER A 316 -18.04 11.50 -16.69
C SER A 316 -19.45 10.95 -16.45
N GLU A 317 -19.81 9.86 -17.13
CA GLU A 317 -21.12 9.22 -17.05
C GLU A 317 -21.21 8.17 -15.93
N TYR A 318 -20.10 7.82 -15.28
CA TYR A 318 -20.12 6.81 -14.22
C TYR A 318 -20.74 7.34 -12.92
N GLU A 319 -21.57 6.50 -12.30
CA GLU A 319 -22.10 6.75 -10.96
C GLU A 319 -20.95 6.74 -9.94
N ASN A 320 -20.99 7.70 -9.00
CA ASN A 320 -20.00 7.77 -7.92
C ASN A 320 -20.09 6.52 -7.03
N PRO A 321 -19.01 5.71 -6.91
CA PRO A 321 -19.06 4.44 -6.18
C PRO A 321 -19.42 4.58 -4.70
N VAL A 322 -19.05 5.70 -4.08
CA VAL A 322 -19.40 5.96 -2.67
C VAL A 322 -20.88 6.27 -2.53
N LYS A 323 -21.49 6.99 -3.49
CA LYS A 323 -22.95 7.18 -3.53
C LYS A 323 -23.69 5.87 -3.80
N LYS A 324 -23.18 5.05 -4.72
CA LYS A 324 -23.76 3.74 -5.00
C LYS A 324 -23.70 2.83 -3.76
N LEU A 325 -22.55 2.82 -3.08
CA LEU A 325 -22.37 2.10 -1.82
C LEU A 325 -23.37 2.60 -0.76
N ARG A 326 -23.59 3.92 -0.67
CA ARG A 326 -24.60 4.49 0.23
C ARG A 326 -26.00 3.98 -0.08
N THR A 327 -26.41 3.97 -1.34
CA THR A 327 -27.72 3.43 -1.75
C THR A 327 -27.87 1.96 -1.36
N MET A 328 -26.87 1.12 -1.67
CA MET A 328 -26.87 -0.30 -1.29
C MET A 328 -26.93 -0.48 0.23
N TYR A 329 -26.22 0.37 0.97
CA TYR A 329 -26.25 0.38 2.42
C TYR A 329 -27.63 0.75 2.96
N ASP A 330 -28.26 1.81 2.44
CA ASP A 330 -29.60 2.25 2.87
C ASP A 330 -30.67 1.18 2.57
N GLU A 331 -30.54 0.45 1.46
CA GLU A 331 -31.40 -0.71 1.14
C GLU A 331 -31.20 -1.86 2.14
N TRP A 332 -29.94 -2.20 2.45
CA TRP A 332 -29.62 -3.20 3.46
C TRP A 332 -30.18 -2.79 4.83
N ARG A 333 -30.04 -1.50 5.19
CA ARG A 333 -30.47 -0.92 6.46
C ARG A 333 -31.96 -1.07 6.73
N GLN A 334 -32.79 -0.99 5.69
CA GLN A 334 -34.25 -1.15 5.82
C GLN A 334 -34.66 -2.55 6.30
N GLN A 335 -33.80 -3.55 6.08
CA GLN A 335 -34.08 -4.96 6.41
C GLN A 335 -33.35 -5.40 7.69
N HIS A 336 -32.39 -4.61 8.18
CA HIS A 336 -31.53 -4.96 9.30
C HIS A 336 -31.64 -3.92 10.41
N VAL A 337 -32.47 -4.25 11.42
CA VAL A 337 -32.54 -3.47 12.66
C VAL A 337 -31.20 -3.62 13.38
N PRO A 338 -30.48 -2.53 13.64
CA PRO A 338 -29.20 -2.61 14.29
C PRO A 338 -29.34 -2.96 15.77
N VAL A 339 -28.30 -3.61 16.31
CA VAL A 339 -28.05 -3.59 17.74
C VAL A 339 -27.60 -2.16 18.09
N GLY A 340 -28.56 -1.30 18.44
CA GLY A 340 -28.28 0.08 18.82
C GLY A 340 -27.58 0.16 20.18
N ARG A 341 -26.81 1.23 20.42
CA ARG A 341 -26.21 1.53 21.72
C ARG A 341 -27.21 2.11 22.74
N CYS A 342 -28.39 2.52 22.28
CA CYS A 342 -29.47 2.91 23.18
C CYS A 342 -30.19 1.65 23.69
N SER A 343 -30.36 1.52 25.01
CA SER A 343 -31.38 0.63 25.57
C SER A 343 -32.77 1.04 25.07
N ASP A 344 -33.68 0.09 24.87
CA ASP A 344 -35.09 0.33 24.49
C ASP A 344 -35.89 1.20 25.50
N GLU A 345 -35.23 1.75 26.53
CA GLU A 345 -35.81 2.68 27.50
C GLU A 345 -36.10 4.03 26.85
N GLY A 346 -37.19 4.09 26.10
CA GLY A 346 -37.67 5.30 25.45
C GLY A 346 -38.42 5.09 24.15
N LYS A 347 -38.61 3.84 23.71
CA LYS A 347 -39.50 3.56 22.57
C LYS A 347 -40.94 3.89 23.00
N PRO A 348 -41.62 4.92 22.44
CA PRO A 348 -43.06 5.00 22.62
C PRO A 348 -43.66 3.72 22.02
N GLU A 349 -44.40 2.97 22.84
CA GLU A 349 -45.13 1.79 22.38
C GLU A 349 -46.02 2.17 21.18
N GLY A 350 -45.85 1.50 20.05
CA GLY A 350 -46.83 1.50 18.97
C GLY A 350 -46.64 2.49 17.83
N VAL A 351 -45.46 2.56 17.23
CA VAL A 351 -45.35 2.99 15.82
C VAL A 351 -44.65 1.87 15.04
N PRO A 352 -45.27 1.34 13.97
CA PRO A 352 -44.81 0.17 13.23
C PRO A 352 -43.42 0.36 12.60
#